data_AF-A0A7S2HKE6-F1
#
_entry.id   AF-A0A7S2HKE6-F1
#
_cell.length_a   1.000
_cell.length_b   1.000
_cell.length_c   1.000
_cell.angle_alpha   90.00
_cell.angle_beta   90.00
_cell.angle_gamma   90.00
#
_symmetry.space_group_name_H-M   'P 1'
#
loop_
_entity.id
_entity.type
_entity.pdbx_description
1 polymer ?
#
loop_
_entity_poly.entity_id
_entity_poly.type
_entity_poly.pdbx_seq_one_letter_code
_entity_poly.pdbx_strand_id
1 'polypeptide(L)'
;NIDNFIVKPDQLGDKASNALTVTASSTARHSALFEIIDSIQSEEPDTKIIIFANAFYGGYKSALSALESSKRKYSFVSENHSVQEQNEIISWFRHEDATEEDQSHPRILLLSFEQAAGHNLQEACHHVIMYDPMYSGSDAVADASVEEQALGRVMRQGQKYDVTVTRIVVRGPKGERCLDDSIVERNLDEDVLRAATSNFE
;
A
#
# COMPACT_ATOMS: atom_id res chain seq x y z
N ASN A 1 14.80 5.16 36.02
CA ASN A 1 13.52 5.52 35.37
C ASN A 1 13.73 6.76 34.52
N ILE A 2 14.32 6.56 33.34
CA ILE A 2 14.13 7.49 32.24
C ILE A 2 12.97 6.86 31.48
N ASP A 3 11.76 7.31 31.78
CA ASP A 3 10.64 7.06 30.88
C ASP A 3 11.06 7.70 29.56
N ASN A 4 11.36 6.87 28.56
CA ASN A 4 11.56 7.35 27.20
C ASN A 4 10.29 8.11 26.85
N PHE A 5 10.40 9.43 26.68
CA PHE A 5 9.38 10.25 26.05
C PHE A 5 9.28 9.81 24.58
N ILE A 6 8.64 8.67 24.34
CA ILE A 6 8.26 8.22 23.00
C ILE A 6 7.08 9.11 22.62
N VAL A 7 7.36 10.18 21.88
CA VAL A 7 6.32 11.01 21.29
C VAL A 7 5.52 10.11 20.35
N LYS A 8 4.23 9.92 20.65
CA LYS A 8 3.36 9.09 19.81
C LYS A 8 3.04 9.82 18.51
N PRO A 9 2.86 9.12 17.38
CA PRO A 9 2.49 9.74 16.11
C PRO A 9 1.29 10.69 16.22
N ASP A 10 0.27 10.33 17.01
CA ASP A 10 -0.93 11.14 17.19
C ASP A 10 -0.67 12.47 17.92
N GLN A 11 0.44 12.56 18.65
CA GLN A 11 0.87 13.80 19.31
C GLN A 11 1.67 14.71 18.35
N LEU A 12 2.14 14.19 17.23
CA LEU A 12 2.91 14.92 16.23
C LEU A 12 2.01 15.64 15.21
N GLY A 13 0.84 15.07 14.88
CA GLY A 13 -0.08 15.63 13.90
C GLY A 13 0.65 16.07 12.61
N ASP A 14 0.48 17.31 12.20
CA ASP A 14 1.14 17.86 11.00
C ASP A 14 2.68 17.81 11.04
N LYS A 15 3.31 17.73 12.23
CA LYS A 15 4.78 17.59 12.32
C LYS A 15 5.28 16.21 11.90
N ALA A 16 4.43 15.18 11.96
CA ALA A 16 4.74 13.86 11.42
C ALA A 16 4.84 13.89 9.89
N SER A 17 4.07 14.74 9.21
CA SER A 17 4.04 14.89 7.75
C SER A 17 5.43 14.99 7.13
N ASN A 18 6.26 15.93 7.61
CA ASN A 18 7.60 16.15 7.05
C ASN A 18 8.50 14.92 7.21
N ALA A 19 8.43 14.25 8.36
CA ALA A 19 9.21 13.04 8.60
C ALA A 19 8.74 11.88 7.70
N LEU A 20 7.43 11.73 7.52
CA LEU A 20 6.86 10.71 6.63
C LEU A 20 7.16 10.96 5.17
N THR A 21 7.14 12.21 4.71
CA THR A 21 7.56 12.53 3.34
C THR A 21 9.02 12.13 3.10
N VAL A 22 9.90 12.29 4.11
CA VAL A 22 11.30 11.86 4.02
C VAL A 22 11.42 10.34 3.97
N THR A 23 10.70 9.59 4.81
CA THR A 23 10.77 8.11 4.77
C THR A 23 10.12 7.55 3.51
N ALA A 24 9.00 8.12 3.06
CA ALA A 24 8.30 7.78 1.82
C ALA A 24 9.20 7.94 0.59
N SER A 25 9.97 9.02 0.51
CA SER A 25 10.89 9.33 -0.61
C SER A 25 12.28 8.72 -0.49
N SER A 26 12.52 7.88 0.52
CA SER A 26 13.83 7.27 0.71
C SER A 26 14.19 6.29 -0.40
N THR A 27 15.44 6.37 -0.87
CA THR A 27 15.98 5.44 -1.86
C THR A 27 15.98 3.98 -1.37
N ALA A 28 16.08 3.78 -0.05
CA ALA A 28 15.96 2.47 0.57
C ALA A 28 14.56 1.87 0.36
N ARG A 29 13.49 2.66 0.52
CA ARG A 29 12.11 2.22 0.25
C ARG A 29 11.92 1.88 -1.23
N HIS A 30 12.47 2.69 -2.13
CA HIS A 30 12.41 2.43 -3.59
C HIS A 30 13.11 1.12 -3.95
N SER A 31 14.29 0.88 -3.36
CA SER A 31 15.05 -0.34 -3.57
C SER A 31 14.29 -1.56 -3.04
N ALA A 32 13.75 -1.47 -1.82
CA ALA A 32 12.93 -2.54 -1.23
C ALA A 32 11.69 -2.84 -2.08
N LEU A 33 11.01 -1.81 -2.62
CA LEU A 33 9.89 -2.00 -3.53
C LEU A 33 10.29 -2.85 -4.75
N PHE A 34 11.42 -2.54 -5.38
CA PHE A 34 11.89 -3.31 -6.53
C PHE A 34 12.36 -4.72 -6.16
N GLU A 35 13.04 -4.90 -5.04
CA GLU A 35 13.45 -6.22 -4.55
C GLU A 35 12.24 -7.12 -4.30
N ILE A 36 11.17 -6.58 -3.71
CA ILE A 36 9.92 -7.34 -3.48
C ILE A 36 9.25 -7.69 -4.81
N ILE A 37 9.10 -6.73 -5.73
CA ILE A 37 8.51 -6.97 -7.05
C ILE A 37 9.31 -8.05 -7.81
N ASP A 38 10.63 -7.92 -7.85
CA ASP A 38 11.50 -8.85 -8.57
C ASP A 38 11.47 -10.24 -7.93
N SER A 39 11.41 -10.33 -6.60
CA SER A 39 11.25 -11.60 -5.90
C SER A 39 9.96 -12.30 -6.32
N ILE A 40 8.82 -11.59 -6.25
CA ILE A 40 7.51 -12.12 -6.62
C ILE A 40 7.51 -12.55 -8.10
N GLN A 41 7.97 -11.69 -9.01
CA GLN A 41 7.98 -12.00 -10.45
C GLN A 41 9.01 -13.06 -10.85
N SER A 42 10.04 -13.30 -10.03
CA SER A 42 10.98 -14.40 -10.26
C SER A 42 10.36 -15.77 -9.98
N GLU A 43 9.40 -15.82 -9.06
CA GLU A 43 8.66 -17.03 -8.67
C GLU A 43 7.41 -17.21 -9.55
N GLU A 44 6.67 -16.13 -9.79
CA GLU A 44 5.45 -16.09 -10.59
C GLU A 44 5.49 -14.94 -11.62
N PRO A 45 6.12 -15.14 -12.80
CA PRO A 45 6.34 -14.09 -13.79
C PRO A 45 5.09 -13.36 -14.27
N ASP A 46 3.98 -14.08 -14.31
CA ASP A 46 2.70 -13.59 -14.81
C ASP A 46 1.77 -13.14 -13.68
N THR A 47 2.18 -13.15 -12.41
CA THR A 47 1.27 -12.78 -11.31
C THR A 47 0.98 -11.28 -11.29
N LYS A 48 -0.21 -10.91 -10.81
CA LYS A 48 -0.62 -9.50 -10.61
C LYS A 48 -0.22 -9.05 -9.22
N ILE A 49 0.37 -7.87 -9.12
CA ILE A 49 0.83 -7.23 -7.88
C ILE A 49 0.11 -5.89 -7.69
N ILE A 50 -0.54 -5.72 -6.54
CA ILE A 50 -1.11 -4.43 -6.14
C ILE A 50 -0.17 -3.74 -5.16
N ILE A 51 0.12 -2.48 -5.42
CA ILE A 51 0.85 -1.61 -4.51
C ILE A 51 -0.15 -0.60 -3.96
N PHE A 52 -0.33 -0.59 -2.64
CA PHE A 52 -1.07 0.46 -1.94
C PHE A 52 -0.10 1.46 -1.31
N ALA A 53 -0.40 2.74 -1.44
CA ALA A 53 0.42 3.82 -0.89
C ALA A 53 -0.44 4.98 -0.35
N ASN A 54 0.07 5.72 0.61
CA ASN A 54 -0.62 6.84 1.24
C ASN A 54 -0.58 8.09 0.34
N ALA A 55 -1.75 8.67 0.02
CA ALA A 55 -1.84 9.88 -0.80
C ALA A 55 -1.55 11.18 -0.03
N PHE A 56 -1.74 11.22 1.29
CA PHE A 56 -1.68 12.44 2.10
C PHE A 56 -0.26 12.98 2.29
N TYR A 57 0.73 12.11 2.45
CA TYR A 57 2.09 12.51 2.87
C TYR A 57 3.20 12.16 1.88
N GLY A 58 2.82 11.94 0.62
CA GLY A 58 3.75 11.77 -0.50
C GLY A 58 4.14 10.32 -0.80
N GLY A 59 3.61 9.34 -0.05
CA GLY A 59 3.78 7.90 -0.31
C GLY A 59 3.44 7.52 -1.74
N TYR A 60 2.22 7.83 -2.17
CA TYR A 60 1.73 7.55 -3.52
C TYR A 60 2.61 8.19 -4.60
N LYS A 61 2.93 9.49 -4.46
CA LYS A 61 3.78 10.21 -5.41
C LYS A 61 5.20 9.64 -5.46
N SER A 62 5.73 9.20 -4.32
CA SER A 62 7.03 8.57 -4.23
C SER A 62 7.07 7.19 -4.89
N ALA A 63 6.07 6.35 -4.62
CA ALA A 63 5.91 5.05 -5.27
C ALA A 63 5.77 5.21 -6.79
N LEU A 64 4.96 6.16 -7.24
CA LEU A 64 4.80 6.49 -8.66
C LEU A 64 6.12 6.92 -9.29
N SER A 65 6.83 7.86 -8.66
CA SER A 65 8.14 8.32 -9.14
C SER A 65 9.17 7.19 -9.20
N ALA A 66 9.16 6.27 -8.23
CA ALA A 66 9.99 5.08 -8.26
C ALA A 66 9.64 4.20 -9.48
N LEU A 67 8.36 3.90 -9.70
CA LEU A 67 7.90 3.10 -10.83
C LEU A 67 8.20 3.76 -12.18
N GLU A 68 8.00 5.07 -12.31
CA GLU A 68 8.36 5.88 -13.49
C GLU A 68 9.86 5.81 -13.82
N SER A 69 10.70 5.85 -12.79
CA SER A 69 12.15 5.73 -12.95
C SER A 69 12.61 4.29 -13.27
N SER A 70 11.70 3.32 -13.14
CA SER A 70 11.97 1.91 -13.40
C SER A 70 11.70 1.54 -14.86
N LYS A 71 12.25 0.40 -15.30
CA LYS A 71 11.95 -0.17 -16.63
C LYS A 71 10.71 -1.08 -16.64
N ARG A 72 9.99 -1.19 -15.52
CA ARG A 72 8.87 -2.13 -15.35
C ARG A 72 7.60 -1.54 -15.96
N LYS A 73 6.77 -2.39 -16.55
CA LYS A 73 5.43 -2.00 -16.96
C LYS A 73 4.54 -1.95 -15.72
N TYR A 74 3.89 -0.82 -15.51
CA TYR A 74 2.93 -0.63 -14.42
C TYR A 74 1.73 0.18 -14.92
N SER A 75 0.63 0.07 -14.18
CA SER A 75 -0.56 0.92 -14.29
C SER A 75 -0.74 1.67 -12.98
N PHE A 76 -1.41 2.80 -13.02
CA PHE A 76 -1.72 3.58 -11.82
C PHE A 76 -3.04 4.32 -11.99
N VAL A 77 -3.70 4.65 -10.88
CA VAL A 77 -4.94 5.43 -10.89
C VAL A 77 -4.67 6.79 -10.26
N SER A 78 -4.89 7.87 -11.00
CA SER A 78 -4.75 9.23 -10.48
C SER A 78 -6.05 10.01 -10.59
N GLU A 79 -6.19 11.06 -9.79
CA GLU A 79 -7.30 12.00 -9.88
C GLU A 79 -7.40 12.72 -11.24
N ASN A 80 -6.31 12.71 -12.01
CA ASN A 80 -6.28 13.29 -13.36
C ASN A 80 -6.87 12.36 -14.42
N HIS A 81 -7.05 11.06 -14.12
CA HIS A 81 -7.76 10.13 -15.00
C HIS A 81 -9.26 10.35 -14.88
N SER A 82 -9.96 10.33 -16.01
CA SER A 82 -11.42 10.25 -16.05
C SER A 82 -11.92 8.97 -15.37
N VAL A 83 -13.15 9.00 -14.86
CA VAL A 83 -13.78 7.82 -14.24
C VAL A 83 -13.77 6.61 -15.18
N GLN A 84 -13.90 6.85 -16.49
CA GLN A 84 -13.82 5.83 -17.52
C GLN A 84 -12.44 5.18 -17.58
N GLU A 85 -11.38 5.97 -17.65
CA GLU A 85 -9.98 5.47 -17.66
C GLU A 85 -9.64 4.73 -16.37
N GLN A 86 -10.07 5.24 -15.20
CA GLN A 86 -9.85 4.55 -13.93
C GLN A 86 -10.52 3.17 -13.92
N ASN A 87 -11.78 3.11 -14.35
CA ASN A 87 -12.53 1.85 -14.44
C ASN A 87 -11.89 0.88 -15.43
N GLU A 88 -11.39 1.37 -16.55
CA GLU A 88 -10.73 0.56 -17.57
C GLU A 88 -9.44 -0.08 -17.03
N ILE A 89 -8.55 0.72 -16.42
CA ILE A 89 -7.32 0.25 -15.77
C ILE A 89 -7.63 -0.83 -14.72
N ILE A 90 -8.62 -0.58 -13.87
CA ILE A 90 -8.99 -1.51 -12.80
C ILE A 90 -9.66 -2.77 -13.36
N SER A 91 -10.47 -2.65 -14.42
CA SER A 91 -11.17 -3.77 -15.06
C SER A 91 -10.21 -4.83 -15.57
N TRP A 92 -9.14 -4.43 -16.27
CA TRP A 92 -8.12 -5.37 -16.73
C TRP A 92 -7.37 -6.03 -15.57
N PHE A 93 -7.15 -5.27 -14.49
CA PHE A 93 -6.39 -5.79 -13.37
C PHE A 93 -7.18 -6.80 -12.53
N ARG A 94 -8.49 -6.65 -12.41
CA ARG A 94 -9.30 -7.51 -11.54
C ARG A 94 -9.55 -8.91 -12.07
N HIS A 95 -9.56 -9.13 -13.38
CA HIS A 95 -9.95 -10.42 -13.97
C HIS A 95 -8.75 -11.31 -14.24
N GLU A 96 -8.94 -12.64 -14.18
CA GLU A 96 -7.93 -13.60 -14.65
C GLU A 96 -7.68 -13.38 -16.15
N ASP A 97 -6.45 -13.59 -16.61
CA ASP A 97 -6.12 -13.40 -18.02
C ASP A 97 -6.73 -14.53 -18.85
N ALA A 98 -7.57 -14.18 -19.83
CA ALA A 98 -8.22 -15.15 -20.71
C ALA A 98 -7.56 -15.21 -22.10
N THR A 99 -6.85 -14.15 -22.49
CA THR A 99 -6.25 -13.96 -23.81
C THR A 99 -4.78 -13.55 -23.72
N GLU A 100 -4.03 -13.67 -24.82
CA GLU A 100 -2.66 -13.15 -24.93
C GLU A 100 -2.61 -11.62 -24.79
N GLU A 101 -3.69 -10.92 -25.19
CA GLU A 101 -3.83 -9.48 -24.99
C GLU A 101 -3.88 -9.13 -23.49
N ASP A 102 -4.63 -9.89 -22.71
CA ASP A 102 -4.73 -9.72 -21.25
C ASP A 102 -3.35 -9.88 -20.58
N GLN A 103 -2.58 -10.87 -21.00
CA GLN A 103 -1.23 -11.13 -20.51
C GLN A 103 -0.24 -10.00 -20.88
N SER A 104 -0.52 -9.25 -21.95
CA SER A 104 0.34 -8.16 -22.39
C SER A 104 0.21 -6.88 -21.54
N HIS A 105 -0.88 -6.76 -20.78
CA HIS A 105 -1.14 -5.62 -19.89
C HIS A 105 -0.16 -5.58 -18.71
N PRO A 106 0.07 -4.38 -18.13
CA PRO A 106 0.91 -4.25 -16.94
C PRO A 106 0.46 -5.13 -15.78
N ARG A 107 1.41 -5.82 -15.13
CA ARG A 107 1.17 -6.72 -14.00
C ARG A 107 1.28 -6.04 -12.62
N ILE A 108 1.64 -4.76 -12.61
CA ILE A 108 1.80 -3.97 -11.40
C ILE A 108 0.76 -2.85 -11.43
N LEU A 109 -0.05 -2.74 -10.40
CA LEU A 109 -1.02 -1.65 -10.23
C LEU A 109 -0.72 -0.86 -8.97
N LEU A 110 -0.49 0.45 -9.11
CA LEU A 110 -0.39 1.39 -8.00
C LEU A 110 -1.75 2.04 -7.74
N LEU A 111 -2.24 1.92 -6.51
CA LEU A 111 -3.43 2.60 -6.00
C LEU A 111 -3.10 3.35 -4.70
N SER A 112 -3.77 4.46 -4.44
CA SER A 112 -3.85 4.96 -3.08
C SER A 112 -4.74 4.05 -2.23
N PHE A 113 -4.57 4.05 -0.91
CA PHE A 113 -5.45 3.28 -0.03
C PHE A 113 -6.93 3.67 -0.20
N GLU A 114 -7.21 4.96 -0.37
CA GLU A 114 -8.56 5.50 -0.55
C GLU A 114 -9.16 5.09 -1.90
N GLN A 115 -8.34 5.03 -2.95
CA GLN A 115 -8.76 4.60 -4.28
C GLN A 115 -9.06 3.10 -4.34
N ALA A 116 -8.52 2.29 -3.42
CA ALA A 116 -8.87 0.88 -3.35
C ALA A 116 -10.38 0.68 -3.04
N ALA A 117 -10.99 1.63 -2.33
CA ALA A 117 -12.36 1.49 -1.84
C ALA A 117 -13.37 1.33 -2.98
N GLY A 118 -14.07 0.19 -2.99
CA GLY A 118 -15.18 -0.09 -3.91
C GLY A 118 -14.82 -1.02 -5.08
N HIS A 119 -13.55 -1.39 -5.25
CA HIS A 119 -13.14 -2.32 -6.30
C HIS A 119 -13.04 -3.76 -5.77
N ASN A 120 -13.58 -4.71 -6.53
CA ASN A 120 -13.30 -6.13 -6.41
C ASN A 120 -11.94 -6.42 -7.05
N LEU A 121 -10.96 -6.83 -6.25
CA LEU A 121 -9.59 -7.12 -6.69
C LEU A 121 -9.18 -8.58 -6.35
N GLN A 122 -10.10 -9.35 -5.77
CA GLN A 122 -9.85 -10.68 -5.21
C GLN A 122 -9.72 -11.80 -6.24
N GLU A 123 -10.09 -11.59 -7.50
CA GLU A 123 -10.17 -12.68 -8.49
C GLU A 123 -8.79 -13.04 -9.07
N ALA A 124 -7.94 -12.05 -9.35
CA ALA A 124 -6.70 -12.25 -10.10
C ALA A 124 -5.41 -11.86 -9.38
N CYS A 125 -5.51 -11.14 -8.25
CA CYS A 125 -4.35 -10.68 -7.49
C CYS A 125 -4.33 -11.34 -6.12
N HIS A 126 -3.16 -11.81 -5.70
CA HIS A 126 -2.93 -12.33 -4.35
C HIS A 126 -1.61 -11.84 -3.74
N HIS A 127 -0.87 -10.96 -4.44
CA HIS A 127 0.30 -10.28 -3.92
C HIS A 127 0.02 -8.80 -3.70
N VAL A 128 0.10 -8.36 -2.44
CA VAL A 128 -0.14 -6.97 -2.04
C VAL A 128 1.11 -6.40 -1.40
N ILE A 129 1.54 -5.23 -1.86
CA ILE A 129 2.64 -4.45 -1.28
C ILE A 129 2.05 -3.18 -0.65
N MET A 130 2.21 -3.04 0.66
CA MET A 130 1.93 -1.80 1.37
C MET A 130 3.20 -0.96 1.39
N TYR A 131 3.27 0.02 0.49
CA TYR A 131 4.48 0.80 0.23
C TYR A 131 4.89 1.66 1.43
N ASP A 132 3.93 2.31 2.07
CA ASP A 132 4.09 3.11 3.28
C ASP A 132 2.81 3.01 4.14
N PRO A 133 2.88 3.28 5.46
CA PRO A 133 1.70 3.14 6.30
C PRO A 133 0.69 4.26 6.06
N MET A 134 -0.59 3.91 6.20
CA MET A 134 -1.66 4.89 6.26
C MET A 134 -1.52 5.74 7.52
N TYR A 135 -1.56 7.05 7.31
CA TYR A 135 -1.54 8.06 8.34
C TYR A 135 -2.28 9.26 7.78
N SER A 136 -3.29 9.75 8.50
CA SER A 136 -4.05 10.96 8.17
C SER A 136 -3.85 12.09 9.19
N GLY A 137 -3.08 11.83 10.26
CA GLY A 137 -2.65 12.84 11.24
C GLY A 137 -2.93 12.48 12.70
N SER A 138 -4.12 11.95 13.02
CA SER A 138 -4.48 11.74 14.44
C SER A 138 -5.44 10.60 14.74
N ASP A 139 -6.09 10.00 13.75
CA ASP A 139 -7.09 8.97 13.98
C ASP A 139 -6.55 7.59 13.58
N ALA A 140 -5.96 6.90 14.56
CA ALA A 140 -5.44 5.55 14.39
C ALA A 140 -6.50 4.57 13.88
N VAL A 141 -7.74 4.69 14.37
CA VAL A 141 -8.85 3.79 14.01
C VAL A 141 -9.27 4.03 12.56
N ALA A 142 -9.39 5.30 12.14
CA ALA A 142 -9.68 5.63 10.74
C ALA A 142 -8.56 5.16 9.81
N ASP A 143 -7.30 5.40 10.19
CA ASP A 143 -6.12 5.00 9.39
C ASP A 143 -6.05 3.48 9.22
N ALA A 144 -6.21 2.72 10.32
CA ALA A 144 -6.30 1.27 10.27
C ALA A 144 -7.52 0.79 9.45
N SER A 145 -8.68 1.43 9.61
CA SER A 145 -9.88 1.10 8.82
C SER A 145 -9.64 1.24 7.32
N VAL A 146 -8.92 2.27 6.89
CA VAL A 146 -8.59 2.50 5.48
C VAL A 146 -7.65 1.40 4.94
N GLU A 147 -6.63 1.00 5.71
CA GLU A 147 -5.77 -0.13 5.34
C GLU A 147 -6.55 -1.45 5.25
N GLU A 148 -7.35 -1.76 6.26
CA GLU A 148 -8.17 -2.98 6.31
C GLU A 148 -9.20 -3.01 5.18
N GLN A 149 -9.81 -1.88 4.85
CA GLN A 149 -10.73 -1.80 3.70
C GLN A 149 -10.02 -2.05 2.37
N ALA A 150 -8.78 -1.57 2.20
CA ALA A 150 -8.00 -1.80 1.00
C ALA A 150 -7.58 -3.28 0.89
N LEU A 151 -7.06 -3.87 1.98
CA LEU A 151 -6.72 -5.29 2.04
C LEU A 151 -7.95 -6.18 1.83
N GLY A 152 -9.09 -5.82 2.40
CA GLY A 152 -10.37 -6.51 2.23
C GLY A 152 -10.91 -6.50 0.80
N ARG A 153 -10.35 -5.72 -0.13
CA ARG A 153 -10.66 -5.81 -1.57
C ARG A 153 -9.98 -6.97 -2.27
N VAL A 154 -8.87 -7.44 -1.71
CA VAL A 154 -8.08 -8.58 -2.19
C VAL A 154 -8.42 -9.84 -1.38
N MET A 155 -8.57 -9.68 -0.06
CA MET A 155 -8.95 -10.73 0.90
C MET A 155 -10.48 -10.83 1.05
N ARG A 156 -11.17 -11.12 -0.06
CA ARG A 156 -12.64 -11.21 -0.09
C ARG A 156 -13.12 -12.58 -0.55
N GLN A 157 -14.38 -12.90 -0.23
CA GLN A 157 -15.08 -14.04 -0.83
C GLN A 157 -14.91 -14.03 -2.37
N GLY A 158 -14.41 -15.14 -2.91
CA GLY A 158 -14.04 -15.25 -4.33
C GLY A 158 -12.54 -15.35 -4.56
N GLN A 159 -11.71 -14.99 -3.58
CA GLN A 159 -10.27 -15.25 -3.61
C GLN A 159 -9.98 -16.75 -3.58
N LYS A 160 -9.14 -17.22 -4.50
CA LYS A 160 -8.79 -18.64 -4.67
C LYS A 160 -7.37 -18.97 -4.18
N TYR A 161 -6.56 -17.96 -3.91
CA TYR A 161 -5.16 -18.08 -3.51
C TYR A 161 -4.94 -17.55 -2.10
N ASP A 162 -3.88 -18.02 -1.45
CA ASP A 162 -3.42 -17.41 -0.20
C ASP A 162 -2.85 -16.02 -0.49
N VAL A 163 -3.43 -14.99 0.13
CA VAL A 163 -3.01 -13.60 -0.10
C VAL A 163 -1.76 -13.30 0.73
N THR A 164 -0.69 -12.90 0.04
CA THR A 164 0.55 -12.43 0.67
C THR A 164 0.54 -10.90 0.72
N VAL A 165 0.63 -10.36 1.94
CA VAL A 165 0.72 -8.92 2.18
C VAL A 165 2.11 -8.59 2.70
N THR A 166 2.87 -7.80 1.93
CA THR A 166 4.22 -7.34 2.29
C THR A 166 4.19 -5.85 2.62
N ARG A 167 4.62 -5.47 3.82
CA ARG A 167 4.67 -4.06 4.25
C ARG A 167 6.11 -3.57 4.32
N ILE A 168 6.41 -2.45 3.67
CA ILE A 168 7.74 -1.85 3.72
C ILE A 168 7.83 -0.89 4.91
N VAL A 169 8.81 -1.15 5.79
CA VAL A 169 9.09 -0.33 6.98
C VAL A 169 10.50 0.23 6.88
N VAL A 170 10.61 1.55 6.80
CA VAL A 170 11.92 2.22 6.75
C VAL A 170 12.52 2.29 8.15
N ARG A 171 13.79 1.91 8.26
CA ARG A 171 14.61 2.03 9.48
C ARG A 171 15.78 2.98 9.23
N GLY A 172 16.31 3.56 10.30
CA GLY A 172 17.48 4.40 10.20
C GLY A 172 18.76 3.60 9.86
N PRO A 173 19.86 4.27 9.49
CA PRO A 173 21.06 3.60 8.96
C PRO A 173 21.70 2.54 9.87
N LYS A 174 21.44 2.55 11.18
CA LYS A 174 21.92 1.53 12.13
C LYS A 174 20.81 0.57 12.57
N GLY A 175 19.70 0.53 11.83
CA GLY A 175 18.52 -0.28 12.14
C GLY A 175 17.62 0.33 13.21
N GLU A 176 17.83 1.61 13.57
CA GLU A 176 16.98 2.29 14.53
C GLU A 176 15.55 2.46 14.04
N ARG A 177 14.62 2.43 14.99
CA ARG A 177 13.20 2.61 14.72
C ARG A 177 12.92 4.02 14.20
N CYS A 178 12.07 4.11 13.20
CA CYS A 178 11.58 5.36 12.62
C CYS A 178 10.10 5.58 12.95
N LEU A 179 9.57 6.69 12.45
CA LEU A 179 8.16 7.01 12.57
C LEU A 179 7.28 5.96 11.86
N ASP A 180 7.77 5.37 10.78
CA ASP A 180 7.19 4.19 10.13
C ASP A 180 6.86 3.08 11.12
N ASP A 181 7.84 2.63 11.94
CA ASP A 181 7.61 1.57 12.93
C ASP A 181 6.48 1.96 13.90
N SER A 182 6.45 3.22 14.33
CA SER A 182 5.44 3.69 15.30
C SER A 182 4.04 3.75 14.72
N ILE A 183 3.89 4.14 13.45
CA ILE A 183 2.57 4.18 12.78
C ILE A 183 2.11 2.76 12.45
N VAL A 184 3.01 1.90 11.98
CA VAL A 184 2.68 0.50 11.71
C VAL A 184 2.23 -0.21 12.97
N GLU A 185 2.97 -0.08 14.09
CA GLU A 185 2.56 -0.65 15.37
C GLU A 185 1.21 -0.10 15.85
N ARG A 186 0.96 1.20 15.64
CA ARG A 186 -0.31 1.84 15.99
C ARG A 186 -1.47 1.30 15.15
N ASN A 187 -1.29 1.14 13.84
CA ASN A 187 -2.34 0.66 12.94
C ASN A 187 -2.62 -0.84 13.12
N LEU A 188 -1.63 -1.61 13.58
CA LEU A 188 -1.73 -3.04 13.85
C LEU A 188 -2.07 -3.36 15.32
N ASP A 189 -2.29 -2.35 16.15
CA ASP A 189 -2.69 -2.55 17.54
C ASP A 189 -4.06 -3.26 17.59
N GLU A 190 -4.18 -4.28 18.43
CA GLU A 190 -5.37 -5.14 18.47
C GLU A 190 -6.64 -4.37 18.84
N ASP A 191 -6.54 -3.39 19.74
CA ASP A 191 -7.69 -2.56 20.13
C ASP A 191 -8.08 -1.61 18.99
N VAL A 192 -7.10 -1.06 18.29
CA VAL A 192 -7.31 -0.21 17.11
C VAL A 192 -7.96 -1.01 15.98
N LEU A 193 -7.42 -2.19 15.65
CA LEU A 193 -7.95 -3.07 14.63
C LEU A 193 -9.37 -3.52 14.97
N ARG A 194 -9.62 -3.95 16.21
CA ARG A 194 -10.95 -4.36 16.66
C ARG A 194 -11.95 -3.20 16.51
N ALA A 195 -11.58 -2.00 16.91
CA ALA A 195 -12.43 -0.81 16.76
C ALA A 195 -12.67 -0.45 15.28
N ALA A 196 -11.63 -0.55 14.45
CA ALA A 196 -11.69 -0.30 13.01
C ALA A 196 -12.63 -1.30 12.32
N THR A 197 -12.56 -2.58 12.71
CA THR A 197 -13.37 -3.63 12.08
C THR A 197 -14.78 -3.76 12.67
N SER A 198 -15.00 -3.39 13.94
CA SER A 198 -16.32 -3.46 14.58
C SER A 198 -17.32 -2.44 14.03
N ASN A 199 -16.85 -1.40 13.35
CA ASN A 199 -17.72 -0.44 12.67
C ASN A 199 -18.30 -0.99 11.33
N PHE A 200 -17.98 -2.23 10.95
CA PHE A 200 -18.53 -2.90 9.77
C PHE A 200 -19.68 -3.87 10.07
N GLU A 201 -20.15 -3.96 11.33
CA GLU A 201 -21.36 -4.69 11.73
C GLU A 201 -22.63 -3.83 11.73
#